data_AF-A0A2N2EHR7-F1
#
_entry.id   AF-A0A2N2EHR7-F1
#
_cell.length_a   1.000
_cell.length_b   1.000
_cell.length_c   1.000
_cell.angle_alpha   90.00
_cell.angle_beta   90.00
_cell.angle_gamma   90.00
#
_symmetry.space_group_name_H-M   'P 1'
#
loop_
_entity.id
_entity.type
_entity.pdbx_description
1 polymer ?
#
loop_
_entity_poly.entity_id
_entity_poly.type
_entity_poly.pdbx_seq_one_letter_code
_entity_poly.pdbx_strand_id
1 'polypeptide(L)' 'MLGIQDFNIFLVFTLCVLCALFCVIYGVINWNKGQEKETDEINEELIWEENENKINDLL' A
#
# COMPACT_ATOMS: atom_id res chain seq x y z
N MET A 1 -40.73 6.36 -7.21
CA MET A 1 -39.85 5.33 -6.63
C MET A 1 -38.48 5.93 -6.30
N LEU A 2 -38.46 6.90 -5.39
CA LEU A 2 -37.29 7.18 -4.56
C LEU A 2 -37.71 6.64 -3.20
N GLY A 3 -37.41 5.36 -2.95
CA GLY A 3 -37.92 4.56 -1.83
C GLY A 3 -37.37 4.98 -0.48
N ILE A 4 -37.70 6.20 -0.05
CA ILE A 4 -37.31 6.79 1.24
C ILE A 4 -38.28 6.35 2.36
N GLN A 5 -39.07 5.30 2.14
CA GLN A 5 -40.02 4.79 3.13
C GLN A 5 -39.37 3.81 4.13
N ASP A 6 -38.23 3.20 3.77
CA ASP A 6 -37.54 2.22 4.60
C ASP A 6 -36.16 2.73 5.04
N PHE A 7 -36.06 3.11 6.32
CA PHE A 7 -34.82 3.49 7.00
C PHE A 7 -33.66 2.50 6.74
N ASN A 8 -34.00 1.21 6.58
CA ASN A 8 -33.04 0.15 6.26
C ASN A 8 -32.30 0.38 4.94
N ILE A 9 -32.98 0.85 3.89
CA ILE A 9 -32.37 1.06 2.58
C ILE A 9 -31.39 2.24 2.65
N PHE A 10 -31.81 3.33 3.30
CA PHE A 10 -30.94 4.48 3.55
C PHE A 10 -29.67 4.09 4.33
N LEU A 11 -29.83 3.26 5.36
CA LEU A 11 -28.71 2.76 6.15
C LEU A 11 -27.75 1.94 5.30
N VAL A 12 -28.25 0.99 4.50
CA VAL A 12 -27.40 0.14 3.62
C VAL A 12 -26.60 0.99 2.63
N PHE A 13 -27.25 1.95 1.95
CA PHE A 13 -26.53 2.83 1.02
C PHE A 13 -25.47 3.67 1.73
N THR A 14 -25.79 4.21 2.90
CA THR A 14 -24.85 5.00 3.71
C THR A 14 -23.66 4.12 4.13
N LEU A 15 -23.91 2.90 4.58
CA LEU A 15 -22.87 1.96 4.98
C LEU A 15 -21.96 1.58 3.80
N CYS A 16 -22.53 1.31 2.62
CA CYS A 16 -21.76 1.01 1.41
C CYS A 16 -20.82 2.16 1.04
N VAL A 17 -21.32 3.41 1.09
CA VAL A 17 -20.50 4.59 0.83
C VAL A 17 -19.39 4.75 1.88
N LEU A 18 -19.72 4.54 3.17
CA LEU A 18 -18.74 4.58 4.24
C LEU A 18 -17.66 3.50 4.08
N CYS A 19 -18.02 2.26 3.73
CA CYS A 19 -17.07 1.19 3.46
C CYS A 19 -16.12 1.56 2.31
N ALA A 20 -16.65 2.08 1.20
CA ALA A 20 -15.82 2.53 0.09
C ALA A 20 -14.85 3.63 0.51
N LEU A 21 -15.32 4.63 1.28
CA LEU A 21 -14.48 5.69 1.83
C LEU A 21 -13.40 5.14 2.75
N PHE A 22 -13.74 4.23 3.67
CA PHE A 22 -12.77 3.58 4.55
C PHE A 22 -11.69 2.83 3.76
N CYS A 23 -12.06 2.07 2.73
CA CYS A 23 -11.10 1.37 1.88
C CYS A 23 -10.14 2.35 1.17
N VAL A 24 -10.67 3.45 0.61
CA VAL A 24 -9.84 4.45 -0.07
C VAL A 24 -8.93 5.16 0.92
N ILE A 25 -9.44 5.62 2.06
CA ILE A 25 -8.66 6.31 3.09
C ILE A 25 -7.55 5.40 3.62
N TYR A 26 -7.88 4.16 3.96
CA TYR A 26 -6.90 3.19 4.43
C TYR A 26 -5.84 2.92 3.36
N GLY A 27 -6.26 2.70 2.11
CA GLY A 27 -5.37 2.51 0.98
C GLY A 27 -4.41 3.68 0.83
N VAL A 28 -4.90 4.92 0.81
CA VAL A 28 -4.07 6.13 0.69
C VAL A 28 -3.09 6.27 1.87
N ILE A 29 -3.54 6.03 3.11
CA ILE A 29 -2.68 6.14 4.30
C ILE A 29 -1.60 5.05 4.32
N ASN A 30 -1.93 3.84 3.85
CA ASN A 30 -1.06 2.68 3.97
C ASN A 30 -0.31 2.32 2.68
N TRP A 31 -0.57 3.00 1.56
CA TRP A 31 0.05 2.72 0.25
C TRP A 31 1.58 2.77 0.30
N ASN A 32 2.15 3.66 1.12
CA ASN A 32 3.60 3.84 1.25
C ASN A 32 4.21 3.20 2.51
N LYS A 33 3.40 2.55 3.34
CA LYS A 33 3.87 1.89 4.56
C LYS A 33 4.39 0.50 4.22
N GLY A 34 5.70 0.39 4.07
CA GLY A 34 6.37 -0.85 3.67
C GLY A 34 7.67 -0.62 2.88
N GLN A 35 7.88 0.58 2.35
CA GLN A 35 9.11 0.96 1.64
C GLN A 35 10.33 1.14 2.57
N GLU A 36 10.15 1.07 3.89
CA GLU A 36 11.25 1.20 4.86
C GLU A 36 12.29 0.08 4.67
N LYS A 37 11.86 -1.12 4.25
CA LYS A 37 12.77 -2.23 3.91
C LYS A 37 13.45 -2.08 2.56
N GLU A 38 12.82 -1.37 1.63
CA GLU A 38 13.35 -1.19 0.27
C GLU A 38 14.68 -0.42 0.29
N THR A 39 14.83 0.57 1.17
CA THR A 39 16.08 1.34 1.25
C THR A 39 17.23 0.51 1.84
N ASP A 40 16.94 -0.33 2.83
CA ASP A 40 17.94 -1.22 3.44
C ASP A 40 18.33 -2.35 2.47
N GLU A 41 17.36 -2.92 1.75
CA GLU A 41 17.57 -3.94 0.71
C GLU A 41 18.41 -3.39 -0.45
N ILE A 42 18.12 -2.17 -0.93
CA ILE A 42 18.92 -1.50 -1.97
C ILE A 42 20.36 -1.29 -1.51
N ASN A 43 20.59 -0.87 -0.27
CA ASN A 43 21.94 -0.68 0.25
C ASN A 43 22.70 -2.01 0.37
N GLU A 44 22.02 -3.08 0.77
CA GLU A 44 22.62 -4.42 0.80
C GLU A 44 23.03 -4.88 -0.60
N GLU A 45 22.15 -4.74 -1.60
CA GLU A 45 22.45 -5.07 -3.00
C GLU A 45 23.66 -4.28 -3.54
N LEU A 46 23.71 -2.96 -3.30
CA LEU A 46 24.84 -2.12 -3.71
C LEU A 46 26.18 -2.58 -3.13
N ILE A 47 26.19 -3.00 -1.85
CA ILE A 47 27.39 -3.51 -1.18
C ILE A 47 27.81 -4.87 -1.78
N TRP A 48 26.84 -5.75 -2.08
CA TRP A 48 27.12 -7.01 -2.74
C TRP A 48 27.73 -6.82 -4.13
N GLU A 49 27.12 -5.97 -4.96
CA GLU A 49 27.63 -5.66 -6.31
C GLU A 49 29.06 -5.08 -6.26
N GLU A 50 29.33 -4.15 -5.34
CA GLU A 50 30.67 -3.58 -5.18
C GLU A 50 31.72 -4.66 -4.81
N ASN A 51 31.35 -5.57 -3.91
CA ASN A 51 32.24 -6.67 -3.51
C ASN A 51 32.45 -7.69 -4.63
N GLU A 52 31.42 -8.01 -5.40
CA GLU A 52 31.52 -8.93 -6.53
C GLU A 52 32.41 -8.35 -7.65
N ASN A 53 32.26 -7.06 -7.95
CA ASN A 53 33.13 -6.35 -8.89
C ASN A 53 34.59 -6.35 -8.43
N LYS A 54 34.86 -6.12 -7.13
CA LYS A 54 36.21 -6.20 -6.57
C LYS A 54 36.82 -7.59 -6.70
N ILE A 55 36.04 -8.65 -6.49
CA ILE A 55 36.51 -10.03 -6.64
C ILE A 55 36.82 -10.33 -8.11
N ASN A 56 35.96 -9.90 -9.03
CA ASN A 56 36.16 -10.09 -10.48
C ASN A 56 37.38 -9.34 -11.01
N ASP A 57 37.63 -8.11 -10.55
CA ASP A 57 38.82 -7.32 -10.94
C ASP A 57 40.14 -7.91 -10.42
N LEU A 58 40.10 -8.77 -9.39
CA LEU A 58 41.27 -9.42 -8.78
C LEU A 58 41.58 -10.80 -9.38
N LEU A 59 40.78 -11.30 -10.32
CA LEU A 59 40.85 -12.63 -10.93
C LEU A 59 41.41 -12.57 -12.36
#